data_AF-A0A8T5XZS6-F1
#
_entry.id   AF-A0A8T5XZS6-F1
#
_cell.length_a   1.000
_cell.length_b   1.000
_cell.length_c   1.000
_cell.angle_alpha   90.00
_cell.angle_beta   90.00
_cell.angle_gamma   90.00
#
_symmetry.space_group_name_H-M   'P 1'
#
loop_
_entity.id
_entity.type
_entity.pdbx_description
1 polymer ?
#
loop_
_entity_poly.entity_id
_entity_poly.type
_entity_poly.pdbx_seq_one_letter_code
_entity_poly.pdbx_strand_id
1 'polypeptide(L)'
;MNINLITMAAIRMLYGVVSLSGGLLMLYYKDLQSAVKINGIIGSVGPFVFLFVSAIGVAGLAGQIDLRKLGLLLMGITLIMLATR
;
A
#
# COMPACT_ATOMS: atom_id res chain seq x y z
N MET A 1 11.50 -20.40 7.61
CA MET A 1 11.11 -19.18 6.87
C MET A 1 10.39 -18.26 7.84
N ASN A 2 10.78 -16.98 7.93
CA ASN A 2 10.19 -16.06 8.90
C ASN A 2 8.72 -15.81 8.56
N ILE A 3 7.81 -16.09 9.50
CA ILE A 3 6.37 -15.89 9.28
C ILE A 3 6.06 -14.44 8.88
N ASN A 4 6.74 -13.47 9.50
CA ASN A 4 6.62 -12.05 9.18
C ASN A 4 6.95 -11.74 7.72
N LEU A 5 7.97 -12.40 7.16
CA LEU A 5 8.35 -12.25 5.75
C LEU A 5 7.26 -12.81 4.83
N ILE A 6 6.72 -13.99 5.14
CA ILE A 6 5.65 -14.62 4.36
C ILE A 6 4.40 -13.74 4.38
N THR A 7 4.00 -13.26 5.55
CA THR A 7 2.85 -12.37 5.71
C THR A 7 3.03 -11.07 4.95
N MET A 8 4.22 -10.44 5.06
CA MET A 8 4.56 -9.21 4.35
C MET A 8 4.48 -9.40 2.82
N ALA A 9 5.07 -10.49 2.32
CA ALA A 9 5.06 -10.82 0.89
C ALA A 9 3.65 -11.13 0.40
N ALA A 10 2.86 -11.91 1.15
CA ALA A 10 1.50 -12.29 0.79
C ALA A 10 0.59 -11.06 0.68
N ILE A 11 0.64 -10.13 1.64
CA ILE A 11 -0.14 -8.88 1.59
C ILE A 11 0.25 -8.04 0.35
N ARG A 12 1.54 -7.96 0.02
CA ARG A 12 2.04 -7.24 -1.15
C ARG A 12 1.53 -7.87 -2.45
N MET A 13 1.58 -9.19 -2.54
CA MET A 13 1.08 -9.93 -3.71
C MET A 13 -0.43 -9.73 -3.88
N LEU A 14 -1.21 -9.82 -2.80
CA LEU A 14 -2.66 -9.56 -2.83
C LEU A 14 -2.98 -8.15 -3.35
N TYR A 15 -2.31 -7.13 -2.82
CA TYR A 15 -2.50 -5.76 -3.31
C TYR A 15 -2.04 -5.57 -4.76
N GLY A 16 -0.95 -6.25 -5.15
CA GLY A 16 -0.48 -6.29 -6.53
C GLY A 16 -1.52 -6.86 -7.48
N VAL A 17 -2.20 -7.95 -7.10
CA VAL A 17 -3.30 -8.54 -7.87
C VAL A 17 -4.46 -7.56 -8.00
N VAL A 18 -4.89 -6.91 -6.90
CA VAL A 18 -5.96 -5.89 -6.93
C VAL A 18 -5.59 -4.73 -7.85
N SER A 19 -4.34 -4.26 -7.79
CA SER A 19 -3.84 -3.17 -8.63
C SER A 19 -3.79 -3.56 -10.11
N LEU A 20 -3.34 -4.79 -10.42
CA LEU A 20 -3.36 -5.35 -11.76
C LEU A 20 -4.78 -5.48 -12.31
N SER A 21 -5.71 -6.04 -11.52
CA SER A 21 -7.13 -6.12 -11.89
C SER A 21 -7.72 -4.74 -12.14
N GLY A 22 -7.37 -3.75 -11.31
CA GLY A 22 -7.73 -2.36 -11.52
C GLY A 22 -7.26 -1.81 -12.87
N GLY A 23 -5.97 -1.96 -13.18
CA GLY A 23 -5.40 -1.54 -14.46
C GLY A 23 -6.06 -2.23 -15.66
N LEU A 24 -6.36 -3.52 -15.54
CA LEU A 24 -7.10 -4.26 -16.58
C LEU A 24 -8.52 -3.73 -16.76
N LEU A 25 -9.21 -3.37 -15.67
CA LEU A 25 -10.53 -2.73 -15.75
C LEU A 25 -10.45 -1.34 -16.41
N MET A 26 -9.41 -0.56 -16.13
CA MET A 26 -9.18 0.73 -16.81
C MET A 26 -9.06 0.54 -18.33
N LEU A 27 -8.29 -0.46 -18.77
CA LEU A 27 -8.13 -0.81 -20.19
C LEU A 27 -9.42 -1.36 -20.81
N TYR A 28 -10.23 -2.08 -20.02
CA TYR A 28 -11.50 -2.63 -20.47
C TYR A 28 -12.55 -1.54 -20.73
N TYR A 29 -12.72 -0.60 -19.79
CA TYR A 29 -13.72 0.47 -19.90
C TYR A 29 -13.35 1.55 -20.92
N LYS A 30 -12.06 1.74 -21.22
CA LYS A 30 -11.55 2.72 -22.21
C LYS A 30 -12.07 4.16 -22.01
N ASP A 31 -12.51 4.48 -20.81
CA ASP A 31 -13.06 5.78 -20.42
C ASP A 31 -12.19 6.39 -19.33
N LEU A 32 -11.80 7.64 -19.54
CA LEU A 32 -10.91 8.36 -18.64
C LEU A 32 -11.59 8.60 -17.28
N GLN A 33 -12.89 8.88 -17.24
CA GLN A 33 -13.58 9.12 -15.97
C GLN A 33 -13.61 7.84 -15.12
N SER A 34 -13.89 6.70 -15.74
CA SER A 34 -13.86 5.38 -15.11
C SER A 34 -12.46 5.03 -14.62
N ALA A 35 -11.42 5.32 -15.43
CA ALA A 35 -10.04 5.09 -15.03
C ALA A 35 -9.62 5.92 -13.82
N VAL A 36 -10.00 7.21 -13.79
CA VAL A 36 -9.73 8.10 -12.65
C VAL A 36 -10.43 7.61 -11.37
N LYS A 37 -11.69 7.14 -11.48
CA LYS A 37 -12.41 6.56 -10.33
C LYS A 37 -11.73 5.31 -9.78
N ILE A 38 -11.38 4.37 -10.66
CA ILE A 38 -10.67 3.13 -10.27
C ILE A 38 -9.32 3.48 -9.62
N ASN A 39 -8.56 4.40 -10.23
CA ASN A 39 -7.25 4.81 -9.71
C ASN A 39 -7.38 5.51 -8.36
N GLY A 40 -8.41 6.34 -8.18
CA GLY A 40 -8.69 7.00 -6.90
C GLY A 40 -8.97 5.98 -5.79
N ILE A 41 -9.79 4.95 -6.06
CA ILE A 41 -10.11 3.91 -5.08
C ILE A 41 -8.86 3.09 -4.72
N ILE A 42 -8.16 2.54 -5.72
CA ILE A 42 -6.98 1.69 -5.49
C ILE A 42 -5.84 2.50 -4.87
N GLY A 43 -5.59 3.71 -5.40
CA GLY A 43 -4.59 4.65 -4.91
C GLY A 43 -4.83 5.06 -3.46
N SER A 44 -6.09 5.20 -3.03
CA SER A 44 -6.42 5.49 -1.63
C SER A 44 -6.12 4.31 -0.70
N VAL A 45 -6.23 3.07 -1.18
CA VAL A 45 -5.95 1.85 -0.39
C VAL A 45 -4.44 1.59 -0.26
N GLY A 46 -3.65 2.01 -1.26
CA GLY A 46 -2.19 1.81 -1.29
C GLY A 46 -1.43 2.25 -0.03
N PRO A 47 -1.65 3.48 0.50
CA PRO A 47 -1.03 3.95 1.74
C PRO A 47 -1.32 3.06 2.94
N PHE A 48 -2.54 2.54 3.07
CA PHE A 48 -2.91 1.64 4.17
C PHE A 48 -2.21 0.30 4.05
N VAL A 49 -2.15 -0.27 2.84
CA VAL A 49 -1.42 -1.53 2.61
C VAL A 49 0.07 -1.35 2.92
N PHE A 50 0.66 -0.25 2.48
CA PHE A 50 2.05 0.07 2.77
C PHE A 50 2.28 0.19 4.28
N LEU A 51 1.38 0.86 5.01
CA LEU A 51 1.38 0.95 6.47
C LEU A 51 1.46 -0.42 7.14
N PHE A 52 0.52 -1.31 6.83
CA PHE A 52 0.44 -2.63 7.45
C PHE A 52 1.69 -3.46 7.16
N VAL A 53 2.13 -3.47 5.90
CA VAL A 53 3.34 -4.17 5.45
C VAL A 53 4.57 -3.65 6.17
N SER A 54 4.74 -2.33 6.26
CA SER A 54 5.84 -1.71 6.97
C SER A 54 5.80 -1.97 8.48
N ALA A 55 4.62 -1.95 9.10
CA ALA A 55 4.46 -2.27 10.51
C ALA A 55 4.88 -3.72 10.80
N ILE A 56 4.48 -4.68 9.96
CA ILE A 56 4.90 -6.09 10.07
C ILE A 56 6.40 -6.23 9.87
N GLY A 57 6.98 -5.53 8.88
CA GLY A 57 8.42 -5.56 8.62
C GLY A 57 9.24 -4.99 9.78
N VAL A 58 8.83 -3.84 10.31
CA VAL A 58 9.48 -3.21 11.48
C VAL A 58 9.29 -4.08 12.72
N ALA A 59 8.09 -4.59 12.99
CA ALA A 59 7.83 -5.49 14.11
C ALA A 59 8.63 -6.80 14.02
N GLY A 60 8.86 -7.31 12.80
CA GLY A 60 9.69 -8.50 12.58
C GLY A 60 11.19 -8.27 12.74
N LEU A 61 11.65 -7.02 12.64
CA LEU A 61 13.02 -6.59 12.96
C LEU A 61 13.14 -6.12 14.42
N ALA A 62 12.02 -5.90 15.10
CA ALA A 62 11.93 -5.21 16.37
C ALA A 62 12.30 -6.10 17.56
N GLY A 63 13.61 -6.22 17.79
CA GLY A 63 14.15 -5.94 19.11
C GLY A 63 14.46 -4.45 19.33
N GLN A 64 14.46 -3.61 18.28
CA GLN A 64 14.79 -2.18 18.35
C GLN A 64 13.92 -1.36 17.39
N ILE A 65 12.82 -0.80 17.88
CA ILE A 65 12.01 0.16 17.12
C ILE A 65 12.65 1.53 17.24
N ASP A 66 13.28 2.00 16.16
CA ASP A 66 13.71 3.40 16.06
C ASP A 66 12.48 4.29 15.79
N LEU A 67 12.02 4.98 16.83
CA LEU A 67 10.88 5.91 16.80
C LEU A 67 10.97 6.94 15.67
N ARG A 68 12.19 7.29 15.20
CA ARG A 68 12.39 8.20 14.07
C ARG A 68 11.89 7.60 12.76
N LYS A 69 12.15 6.31 12.53
CA LYS A 69 11.68 5.60 11.32
C LYS A 69 10.16 5.51 11.30
N LEU A 70 9.54 5.31 12.46
CA LEU A 70 8.09 5.30 12.60
C LEU A 70 7.49 6.69 12.26
N GLY A 71 8.10 7.76 12.79
CA GLY A 71 7.68 9.13 12.50
C GLY A 71 7.79 9.51 11.02
N LEU A 72 8.89 9.12 10.35
CA LEU A 72 9.06 9.29 8.91
C LEU A 72 8.00 8.53 8.10
N LEU A 73 7.64 7.32 8.53
CA LEU A 73 6.62 6.51 7.88
C LEU A 73 5.25 7.21 7.95
N LEU A 74 4.84 7.64 9.14
CA LEU A 74 3.61 8.40 9.38
C LEU A 74 3.55 9.70 8.56
N MET A 75 4.69 10.40 8.46
CA MET A 75 4.80 11.61 7.63
C MET A 75 4.62 11.30 6.13
N GLY A 76 5.25 10.23 5.62
CA GLY A 76 5.06 9.81 4.22
C GLY A 76 3.60 9.47 3.90
N ILE A 77 2.91 8.78 4.81
CA ILE A 77 1.50 8.42 4.63
C ILE A 77 0.61 9.65 4.60
N THR A 78 0.79 10.57 5.56
CA THR A 78 0.01 11.81 5.61
C THR A 78 0.19 12.64 4.35
N LEU A 79 1.41 12.73 3.81
CA LEU A 79 1.67 13.36 2.52
C LEU A 79 0.96 12.67 1.35
N ILE A 80 0.98 11.34 1.27
CA ILE A 80 0.28 10.62 0.19
C ILE A 80 -1.24 10.81 0.29
N MET A 81 -1.79 10.76 1.51
CA MET A 81 -3.22 11.00 1.71
C MET A 81 -3.62 12.43 1.35
N LEU A 82 -2.78 13.43 1.65
CA LEU A 82 -2.99 14.82 1.23
C LEU A 82 -2.91 14.98 -0.29
N ALA A 83 -1.98 14.28 -0.96
CA ALA A 83 -1.81 14.36 -2.40
C ALA A 83 -2.91 13.65 -3.20
N THR A 84 -3.57 12.66 -2.60
CA THR A 84 -4.62 11.83 -3.25
C THR A 84 -6.03 12.43 -3.08
N ARG A 85 -6.19 13.44 -2.22
CA ARG A 85 -7.45 14.10 -1.89
C ARG A 85 -7.58 15.44 -2.60
#